data_AF-A0A842U035-F1
#
_entry.id   AF-A0A842U035-F1
#
_cell.length_a   1.000
_cell.length_b   1.000
_cell.length_c   1.000
_cell.angle_alpha   90.00
_cell.angle_beta   90.00
_cell.angle_gamma   90.00
#
_symmetry.space_group_name_H-M   'P 1'
#
loop_
_entity.id
_entity.type
_entity.pdbx_description
1 polymer ?
#
loop_
_entity_poly.entity_id
_entity_poly.type
_entity_poly.pdbx_seq_one_letter_code
_entity_poly.pdbx_strand_id
1 'polypeptide(L)'
;MIDNKKIKKCMFLLILILNLGLISGAGLYYNIELYYDGDIKIKSIEVEFLQEKPENLYSSFENTDFEKEPENAVLKIIDSNNKEIKEILFTIPNFAYYDDIDEQGYACCGGLMILDNVTFNIYSPYYENAKEIIINKDGEETRELVSYYSKKGFNKEDYQKPGEESETYEKEKKEIRKSDVFLIAVIIAIINLIFIIYFITKKNKHKHKRYYR
;
A
#
# COMPACT_ATOMS: atom_id res chain seq x y z
N MET A 1 -37.52 18.55 26.25
CA MET A 1 -36.48 19.58 26.02
C MET A 1 -35.12 18.91 26.20
N ILE A 2 -34.39 18.61 25.12
CA ILE A 2 -33.14 17.85 25.22
C ILE A 2 -32.06 18.76 25.81
N ASP A 3 -31.37 18.28 26.85
CA ASP A 3 -30.32 19.05 27.53
C ASP A 3 -29.15 19.31 26.58
N ASN A 4 -28.87 20.59 26.32
CA ASN A 4 -27.75 21.04 25.49
C ASN A 4 -26.39 20.50 25.96
N LYS A 5 -26.22 20.13 27.23
CA LYS A 5 -25.00 19.45 27.71
C LYS A 5 -24.88 18.03 27.16
N LYS A 6 -25.99 17.28 27.05
CA LYS A 6 -25.99 15.92 26.50
C LYS A 6 -25.67 15.93 25.00
N ILE A 7 -26.25 16.87 24.25
CA ILE A 7 -25.98 17.04 22.81
C ILE A 7 -24.48 17.29 22.54
N LYS A 8 -23.84 18.16 23.34
CA LYS A 8 -22.40 18.46 23.22
C LYS A 8 -21.51 17.25 23.48
N LYS A 9 -21.83 16.45 24.50
CA LYS A 9 -21.08 15.22 24.81
C LYS A 9 -21.21 14.21 23.67
N CYS A 10 -22.41 14.04 23.10
CA CYS A 10 -22.61 13.16 21.95
C CYS A 10 -21.85 13.64 20.71
N MET A 11 -21.86 14.95 20.40
CA MET A 11 -21.10 15.49 19.27
C MET A 11 -19.59 15.29 19.43
N PHE A 12 -19.04 15.52 20.63
CA PHE A 12 -17.61 15.29 20.88
C PHE A 12 -17.23 13.81 20.73
N LEU A 13 -18.05 12.91 21.28
CA LEU A 13 -17.84 11.47 21.14
C LEU A 13 -17.90 11.03 19.67
N LEU A 14 -18.84 11.57 18.89
CA LEU A 14 -18.99 11.29 17.47
C LEU A 14 -17.77 11.74 16.66
N ILE A 15 -17.25 12.95 16.94
CA ILE A 15 -16.02 13.45 16.31
C ILE A 15 -14.83 12.55 16.66
N LEU A 16 -14.72 12.09 17.91
CA LEU A 16 -13.64 11.21 18.33
C LEU A 16 -13.71 9.84 17.63
N ILE A 17 -14.92 9.26 17.50
CA ILE A 17 -15.16 8.01 16.76
C ILE A 17 -14.85 8.17 15.27
N LEU A 18 -15.26 9.29 14.65
CA LEU A 18 -14.95 9.57 13.25
C LEU A 18 -13.45 9.74 12.99
N ASN A 19 -12.70 10.33 13.94
CA ASN A 19 -11.24 10.44 13.82
C ASN A 19 -10.52 9.09 14.02
N LEU A 20 -11.04 8.21 14.87
CA LEU A 20 -10.49 6.86 15.04
C LEU A 20 -10.67 6.00 13.77
N GLY A 21 -11.77 6.19 13.03
CA GLY A 21 -12.04 5.48 11.78
C GLY A 21 -11.08 5.84 10.63
N LEU A 22 -10.44 7.02 10.66
CA LEU A 22 -9.50 7.44 9.62
C LEU A 22 -8.11 6.77 9.74
N ILE A 23 -7.77 6.21 10.90
CA ILE A 23 -6.46 5.59 11.15
C ILE A 23 -6.42 4.13 10.71
N SER A 24 -7.58 3.46 10.56
CA SER A 24 -7.65 2.01 10.33
C SER A 24 -7.48 1.56 8.88
N GLY A 25 -7.35 2.49 7.92
CA GLY A 25 -7.28 2.14 6.49
C GLY A 25 -5.87 1.86 5.97
N ALA A 26 -4.85 2.41 6.63
CA ALA A 26 -3.51 2.43 6.06
C ALA A 26 -2.65 1.26 6.55
N GLY A 27 -2.09 0.51 5.60
CA GLY A 27 -1.25 -0.66 5.85
C GLY A 27 0.15 -0.47 5.27
N LEU A 28 1.12 -1.20 5.84
CA LEU A 28 2.43 -1.38 5.23
C LEU A 28 2.33 -2.51 4.20
N TYR A 29 2.88 -2.28 3.02
CA TYR A 29 2.93 -3.26 1.94
C TYR A 29 4.35 -3.34 1.38
N TYR A 30 4.75 -4.53 0.95
CA TYR A 30 5.85 -4.70 0.00
C TYR A 30 5.37 -4.24 -1.37
N ASN A 31 6.07 -3.28 -1.98
CA ASN A 31 5.98 -2.96 -3.40
C ASN A 31 7.08 -3.74 -4.11
N ILE A 32 6.69 -4.71 -4.94
CA ILE A 32 7.59 -5.67 -5.57
C ILE A 32 7.56 -5.40 -7.06
N GLU A 33 8.65 -4.83 -7.58
CA GLU A 33 8.84 -4.59 -9.00
C GLU A 33 9.36 -5.87 -9.67
N LEU A 34 8.61 -6.34 -10.65
CA LEU A 34 8.88 -7.56 -11.39
C LEU A 34 9.15 -7.24 -12.85
N TYR A 35 10.05 -8.01 -13.44
CA TYR A 35 10.29 -8.05 -14.88
C TYR A 35 9.99 -9.45 -15.38
N TYR A 36 9.20 -9.52 -16.44
CA TYR A 36 8.85 -10.74 -17.14
C TYR A 36 9.47 -10.73 -18.53
N ASP A 37 10.15 -11.82 -18.90
CA ASP A 37 10.73 -12.09 -20.23
C ASP A 37 10.59 -13.56 -20.66
N GLY A 38 9.58 -14.25 -20.14
CA GLY A 38 9.46 -15.71 -20.11
C GLY A 38 9.63 -16.26 -18.69
N ASP A 39 10.57 -15.68 -17.95
CA ASP A 39 10.82 -15.95 -16.54
C ASP A 39 10.44 -14.72 -15.70
N ILE A 40 10.06 -14.92 -14.44
CA ILE A 40 9.81 -13.79 -13.51
C ILE A 40 11.08 -13.45 -12.75
N LYS A 41 11.56 -12.22 -12.89
CA LYS A 41 12.72 -11.68 -12.17
C LYS A 41 12.27 -10.57 -11.21
N ILE A 42 12.72 -10.64 -9.96
CA ILE A 42 12.51 -9.56 -8.98
C ILE A 42 13.56 -8.47 -9.26
N LYS A 43 13.11 -7.25 -9.56
CA LYS A 43 13.97 -6.09 -9.80
C LYS A 43 14.24 -5.33 -8.52
N SER A 44 13.18 -5.08 -7.75
CA SER A 44 13.29 -4.38 -6.49
C SER A 44 12.15 -4.79 -5.55
N ILE A 45 12.42 -4.66 -4.26
CA ILE A 45 11.40 -4.76 -3.21
C ILE A 45 11.55 -3.52 -2.35
N GLU A 46 10.45 -2.83 -2.11
CA GLU A 46 10.39 -1.68 -1.22
C GLU A 46 9.24 -1.85 -0.22
N VAL A 47 9.28 -1.11 0.89
CA VAL A 47 8.17 -1.09 1.85
C VAL A 47 7.51 0.28 1.79
N GLU A 48 6.24 0.28 1.45
CA GLU A 48 5.44 1.48 1.27
C GLU A 48 4.25 1.51 2.21
N PHE A 49 3.85 2.72 2.59
CA PHE A 49 2.63 2.95 3.35
C PHE A 49 1.52 3.33 2.38
N LEU A 50 0.53 2.45 2.24
CA LEU A 50 -0.60 2.67 1.36
C LEU A 50 -1.84 3.01 2.19
N GLN A 51 -2.49 4.13 1.84
CA GLN A 51 -3.71 4.58 2.50
C GLN A 51 -4.93 3.73 2.11
N GLU A 52 -4.91 3.20 0.90
CA GLU A 52 -5.92 2.30 0.37
C GLU A 52 -5.28 0.93 0.11
N LYS A 53 -6.06 -0.13 0.30
CA LYS A 53 -5.59 -1.47 -0.05
C LYS A 53 -5.35 -1.48 -1.56
N PRO A 54 -4.12 -1.76 -2.02
CA PRO A 54 -3.83 -1.79 -3.43
C PRO A 54 -4.74 -2.85 -4.07
N GLU A 55 -5.45 -2.45 -5.10
CA GLU A 55 -5.96 -3.38 -6.08
C GLU A 55 -4.74 -3.92 -6.80
N ASN A 56 -4.16 -4.99 -6.27
CA ASN A 56 -3.33 -5.85 -7.11
C ASN A 56 -4.19 -6.23 -8.32
N LEU A 57 -3.57 -6.39 -9.49
CA LEU A 57 -4.20 -6.89 -10.72
C LEU A 57 -4.73 -8.33 -10.53
N TYR A 58 -5.74 -8.46 -9.68
CA TYR A 58 -6.40 -9.68 -9.27
C TYR A 58 -7.84 -9.57 -9.77
N SER A 59 -8.30 -10.64 -10.40
CA SER A 59 -9.71 -11.01 -10.55
C SER A 59 -10.59 -10.31 -11.59
N SER A 60 -10.13 -9.35 -12.39
CA SER A 60 -11.00 -8.73 -13.41
C SER A 60 -11.14 -9.54 -14.72
N PHE A 61 -10.38 -10.61 -14.92
CA PHE A 61 -10.47 -11.47 -16.11
C PHE A 61 -11.27 -12.76 -15.89
N GLU A 62 -12.22 -12.79 -14.95
CA GLU A 62 -13.07 -13.99 -14.74
C GLU A 62 -14.04 -14.27 -15.90
N ASN A 63 -14.22 -13.39 -16.90
CA ASN A 63 -15.26 -13.57 -17.93
C ASN A 63 -14.93 -12.95 -19.31
N THR A 64 -13.74 -13.21 -19.85
CA THR A 64 -13.48 -12.87 -21.26
C THR A 64 -13.12 -14.12 -22.02
N ASP A 65 -13.86 -14.40 -23.10
CA ASP A 65 -13.73 -15.53 -24.05
C ASP A 65 -12.38 -15.57 -24.80
N PHE A 66 -11.30 -15.05 -24.21
CA PHE A 66 -9.97 -15.13 -24.78
C PHE A 66 -9.41 -16.53 -24.57
N GLU A 67 -9.19 -17.25 -25.68
CA GLU A 67 -8.60 -18.60 -25.73
C GLU A 67 -7.18 -18.69 -25.15
N LYS A 68 -6.56 -17.57 -24.77
CA LYS A 68 -5.28 -17.53 -24.07
C LYS A 68 -5.52 -17.08 -22.63
N GLU A 69 -5.51 -18.04 -21.72
CA GLU A 69 -5.56 -17.78 -20.29
C GLU A 69 -4.38 -16.86 -19.91
N PRO A 70 -4.61 -15.85 -19.07
CA PRO A 70 -3.52 -15.04 -18.56
C PRO A 70 -2.50 -15.92 -17.84
N GLU A 71 -1.21 -15.64 -18.02
CA GLU A 71 -0.19 -16.36 -17.27
C GLU A 71 -0.33 -16.07 -15.78
N ASN A 72 -0.44 -17.14 -14.98
CA ASN A 72 -0.65 -17.06 -13.55
C ASN A 72 0.63 -17.41 -12.81
N ALA A 73 0.88 -16.71 -11.71
CA ALA A 73 2.00 -16.95 -10.84
C ALA A 73 1.60 -16.82 -9.37
N VAL A 74 2.40 -17.41 -8.49
CA VAL A 74 2.11 -17.50 -7.05
C VAL A 74 3.21 -16.82 -6.27
N LEU A 75 2.85 -15.82 -5.49
CA LEU A 75 3.72 -15.21 -4.49
C LEU A 75 3.48 -15.83 -3.13
N LYS A 76 4.55 -16.34 -2.51
CA LYS A 76 4.57 -16.85 -1.13
C LYS A 76 5.48 -15.99 -0.27
N ILE A 77 5.03 -15.70 0.95
CA ILE A 77 5.84 -15.05 1.98
C ILE A 77 6.18 -16.08 3.04
N ILE A 78 7.47 -16.26 3.31
CA ILE A 78 7.98 -17.25 4.25
C ILE A 78 8.54 -16.55 5.49
N ASP A 79 8.27 -17.10 6.67
CA ASP A 79 8.81 -16.59 7.94
C ASP A 79 10.22 -17.11 8.26
N SER A 80 10.80 -16.61 9.35
CA SER A 80 12.11 -17.04 9.85
C SER A 80 12.20 -18.53 10.23
N ASN A 81 11.08 -19.21 10.43
CA ASN A 81 11.00 -20.65 10.74
C ASN A 81 10.74 -21.49 9.48
N ASN A 82 10.86 -20.90 8.28
CA ASN A 82 10.53 -21.51 6.99
C ASN A 82 9.06 -21.93 6.87
N LYS A 83 8.14 -21.26 7.58
CA LYS A 83 6.70 -21.46 7.47
C LYS A 83 6.10 -20.42 6.53
N GLU A 84 5.21 -20.85 5.65
CA GLU A 84 4.41 -19.97 4.82
C GLU A 84 3.47 -19.10 5.69
N ILE A 85 3.60 -17.78 5.55
CA ILE A 85 2.74 -16.78 6.19
C ILE A 85 1.53 -16.49 5.31
N LYS A 86 1.78 -16.33 4.00
CA LYS A 86 0.78 -15.86 3.05
C LYS A 86 1.10 -16.34 1.64
N GLU A 87 0.04 -16.69 0.93
CA GLU A 87 0.03 -16.98 -0.51
C GLU A 87 -0.90 -16.02 -1.25
N ILE A 88 -0.47 -15.58 -2.44
CA ILE A 88 -1.02 -14.50 -3.27
C ILE A 88 -0.92 -14.95 -4.74
N LEU A 89 -2.05 -15.26 -5.41
CA LEU A 89 -2.14 -15.73 -6.81
C LEU A 89 -2.32 -14.60 -7.85
N PHE A 90 -1.31 -14.18 -8.59
CA PHE A 90 -1.43 -13.01 -9.46
C PHE A 90 -1.34 -13.37 -10.94
N THR A 91 -1.83 -12.46 -11.78
CA THR A 91 -1.72 -12.54 -13.23
C THR A 91 -0.64 -11.60 -13.73
N ILE A 92 0.16 -12.07 -14.69
CA ILE A 92 1.16 -11.25 -15.38
C ILE A 92 0.42 -10.35 -16.40
N PRO A 93 0.55 -9.01 -16.33
CA PRO A 93 -0.14 -8.10 -17.24
C PRO A 93 0.61 -7.96 -18.58
N ASN A 94 0.89 -9.08 -19.24
CA ASN A 94 1.62 -9.12 -20.51
C ASN A 94 0.72 -8.97 -21.74
N PHE A 95 -0.35 -8.17 -21.64
CA PHE A 95 -1.29 -7.94 -22.73
C PHE A 95 -1.44 -6.44 -22.98
N ALA A 96 -1.48 -6.07 -24.26
CA ALA A 96 -1.74 -4.70 -24.69
C ALA A 96 -2.80 -4.68 -25.79
N TYR A 97 -3.67 -3.67 -25.75
CA TYR A 97 -4.51 -3.34 -26.88
C TYR A 97 -3.70 -2.53 -27.88
N TYR A 98 -3.88 -2.83 -29.17
CA TYR A 98 -3.30 -2.05 -30.25
C TYR A 98 -4.38 -1.70 -31.27
N ASP A 99 -4.19 -0.57 -31.93
CA ASP A 99 -4.96 -0.12 -33.08
C ASP A 99 -3.99 0.11 -34.24
N ASP A 100 -4.29 -0.46 -35.41
CA ASP A 100 -3.57 -0.22 -36.65
C ASP A 100 -4.18 0.98 -37.38
N ILE A 101 -3.29 1.86 -37.85
CA ILE A 101 -3.64 3.07 -38.57
C ILE A 101 -3.35 2.86 -40.06
N ASP A 102 -4.32 3.13 -40.92
CA ASP A 102 -4.14 3.06 -42.37
C ASP A 102 -3.27 4.21 -42.91
N GLU A 103 -2.96 4.18 -44.21
CA GLU A 103 -2.18 5.22 -44.88
C GLU A 103 -2.84 6.60 -44.84
N GLN A 104 -4.13 6.67 -44.53
CA GLN A 104 -4.93 7.89 -44.45
C GLN A 104 -5.08 8.42 -43.02
N GLY A 105 -4.54 7.72 -42.01
CA GLY A 105 -4.59 8.12 -40.62
C GLY A 105 -5.84 7.65 -39.87
N TYR A 106 -6.64 6.74 -40.43
CA TYR A 106 -7.81 6.17 -39.78
C TYR A 106 -7.48 4.85 -39.09
N ALA A 107 -8.06 4.64 -37.90
CA ALA A 107 -8.03 3.33 -37.24
C ALA A 107 -8.78 2.32 -38.11
N CYS A 108 -8.08 1.32 -38.64
CA CYS A 108 -8.62 0.36 -39.61
C CYS A 108 -8.76 -1.04 -39.02
N CYS A 109 -7.91 -1.40 -38.06
CA CYS A 109 -7.92 -2.67 -37.35
C CYS A 109 -7.48 -2.43 -35.90
N GLY A 110 -7.75 -3.39 -35.04
CA GLY A 110 -7.26 -3.38 -33.67
C GLY A 110 -7.38 -4.77 -33.06
N GLY A 111 -6.70 -4.97 -31.95
CA GLY A 111 -6.69 -6.27 -31.30
C GLY A 111 -5.95 -6.24 -29.98
N LEU A 112 -5.74 -7.46 -29.47
CA LEU A 112 -4.98 -7.70 -28.26
C LEU A 112 -3.71 -8.45 -28.66
N MET A 113 -2.56 -7.91 -28.25
CA MET A 113 -1.26 -8.54 -28.45
C MET A 113 -0.68 -8.97 -27.11
N ILE A 114 0.03 -10.09 -27.11
CA ILE A 114 0.83 -10.55 -25.98
C ILE A 114 2.21 -9.90 -26.09
N LEU A 115 2.66 -9.32 -25.00
CA LEU A 115 3.98 -8.75 -24.86
C LEU A 115 4.93 -9.83 -24.35
N ASP A 116 6.04 -10.05 -25.05
CA ASP A 116 7.07 -10.98 -24.60
C ASP A 116 7.78 -10.47 -23.35
N ASN A 117 7.82 -9.15 -23.15
CA ASN A 117 8.50 -8.51 -22.04
C ASN A 117 7.61 -7.44 -21.38
N VAL A 118 7.51 -7.48 -20.05
CA VAL A 118 6.78 -6.45 -19.28
C VAL A 118 7.42 -6.21 -17.91
N THR A 119 7.43 -4.96 -17.46
CA THR A 119 7.75 -4.57 -16.08
C THR A 119 6.47 -4.15 -15.38
N PHE A 120 6.22 -4.66 -14.18
CA PHE A 120 5.01 -4.35 -13.41
C PHE A 120 5.24 -4.53 -11.92
N ASN A 121 4.35 -3.95 -11.11
CA ASN A 121 4.45 -4.01 -9.66
C ASN A 121 3.33 -4.85 -9.06
N ILE A 122 3.66 -5.57 -7.99
CA ILE A 122 2.69 -6.27 -7.13
C ILE A 122 2.84 -5.74 -5.72
N TYR A 123 1.71 -5.54 -5.05
CA TYR A 123 1.71 -5.18 -3.65
C TYR A 123 1.34 -6.37 -2.77
N SER A 124 2.12 -6.60 -1.72
CA SER A 124 1.87 -7.69 -0.77
C SER A 124 1.86 -7.15 0.65
N PRO A 125 0.96 -7.59 1.56
CA PRO A 125 0.98 -7.10 2.94
C PRO A 125 2.35 -7.31 3.59
N TYR A 126 2.82 -6.31 4.33
CA TYR A 126 4.07 -6.39 5.09
C TYR A 126 3.89 -7.24 6.36
N TYR A 127 4.89 -8.09 6.64
CA TYR A 127 4.92 -8.94 7.84
C TYR A 127 6.26 -8.77 8.58
N GLU A 128 6.20 -8.43 9.87
CA GLU A 128 7.38 -8.11 10.68
C GLU A 128 8.38 -9.26 10.90
N ASN A 129 7.96 -10.51 10.62
CA ASN A 129 8.73 -11.74 10.76
C ASN A 129 9.01 -12.41 9.39
N ALA A 130 8.77 -11.72 8.28
CA ALA A 130 9.06 -12.26 6.96
C ALA A 130 10.57 -12.43 6.77
N LYS A 131 10.98 -13.58 6.23
CA LYS A 131 12.37 -13.88 5.90
C LYS A 131 12.61 -13.67 4.41
N GLU A 132 11.77 -14.25 3.57
CA GLU A 132 11.91 -14.25 2.11
C GLU A 132 10.54 -14.24 1.42
N ILE A 133 10.57 -13.77 0.18
CA ILE A 133 9.48 -13.88 -0.78
C ILE A 133 9.90 -14.86 -1.85
N ILE A 134 9.00 -15.78 -2.19
CA ILE A 134 9.17 -16.75 -3.27
C ILE A 134 8.09 -16.48 -4.29
N ILE A 135 8.47 -16.32 -5.56
CA ILE A 135 7.55 -16.25 -6.68
C ILE A 135 7.71 -17.53 -7.48
N ASN A 136 6.63 -18.27 -7.64
CA ASN A 136 6.58 -19.50 -8.43
C ASN A 136 5.72 -19.27 -9.68
N LYS A 137 6.27 -19.57 -10.84
CA LYS A 137 5.54 -19.65 -12.11
C LYS A 137 5.86 -21.01 -12.74
N ASP A 138 4.85 -21.86 -12.92
CA ASP A 138 4.98 -23.16 -13.57
C ASP A 138 6.10 -24.07 -13.02
N GLY A 139 6.38 -23.96 -11.72
CA GLY A 139 7.43 -24.74 -11.03
C GLY A 139 8.81 -24.07 -10.99
N GLU A 140 9.01 -22.95 -11.69
CA GLU A 140 10.22 -22.15 -11.58
C GLU A 140 10.09 -21.13 -10.45
N GLU A 141 11.12 -21.04 -9.59
CA GLU A 141 11.10 -20.20 -8.40
C GLU A 141 12.14 -19.09 -8.46
N THR A 142 11.68 -17.86 -8.27
CA THR A 142 12.52 -16.71 -7.98
C THR A 142 12.37 -16.34 -6.51
N ARG A 143 13.50 -16.17 -5.82
CA ARG A 143 13.53 -15.93 -4.37
C ARG A 143 14.27 -14.65 -4.07
N GLU A 144 13.73 -13.85 -3.17
CA GLU A 144 14.39 -12.66 -2.66
C GLU A 144 14.22 -12.59 -1.15
N LEU A 145 15.30 -12.27 -0.44
CA LEU A 145 15.20 -12.04 0.99
C LEU A 145 14.37 -10.77 1.22
N VAL A 146 13.63 -10.70 2.32
CA VAL A 146 12.98 -9.47 2.79
C VAL A 146 13.24 -9.22 4.27
N SER A 147 14.09 -10.06 4.87
CA SER A 147 14.48 -10.00 6.28
C SER A 147 15.09 -8.65 6.66
N TYR A 148 15.72 -7.92 5.73
CA TYR A 148 16.23 -6.56 5.98
C TYR A 148 15.17 -5.52 6.30
N TYR A 149 13.93 -5.78 5.92
CA TYR A 149 12.80 -4.95 6.31
C TYR A 149 12.14 -5.42 7.60
N SER A 150 12.36 -6.68 7.99
CA SER A 150 11.71 -7.32 9.15
C SER A 150 12.26 -6.83 10.48
N LYS A 151 11.36 -6.68 11.46
CA LYS A 151 11.70 -6.21 12.83
C LYS A 151 12.07 -7.34 13.78
N LYS A 152 11.69 -8.59 13.48
CA LYS A 152 11.93 -9.76 14.33
C LYS A 152 12.65 -10.85 13.55
N GLY A 153 13.69 -11.43 14.16
CA GLY A 153 14.45 -12.54 13.57
C GLY A 153 15.59 -12.13 12.63
N PHE A 154 16.00 -10.85 12.64
CA PHE A 154 17.13 -10.38 11.83
C PHE A 154 18.46 -10.74 12.49
N ASN A 155 19.14 -11.76 11.98
CA ASN A 155 20.55 -11.99 12.29
C ASN A 155 21.40 -11.45 11.12
N LYS A 156 22.29 -10.48 11.38
CA LYS A 156 23.19 -9.91 10.35
C LYS A 156 24.10 -10.96 9.71
N GLU A 157 24.25 -12.11 10.35
CA GLU A 157 25.08 -13.23 9.89
C GLU A 157 24.44 -14.01 8.73
N ASP A 158 23.12 -13.94 8.55
CA ASP A 158 22.40 -14.56 7.43
C ASP A 158 22.67 -13.86 6.08
N TYR A 159 23.37 -12.71 6.11
CA TYR A 159 23.71 -11.89 4.94
C TYR A 159 24.95 -12.35 4.18
N GLN A 160 25.66 -13.39 4.64
CA GLN A 160 26.79 -13.93 3.87
C GLN A 160 26.27 -14.83 2.74
N LYS A 161 25.87 -14.22 1.63
CA LYS A 161 25.92 -14.90 0.33
C LYS A 161 27.38 -15.29 0.06
N PRO A 162 27.68 -16.54 -0.34
CA PRO A 162 29.03 -16.90 -0.77
C PRO A 162 29.31 -16.19 -2.10
N GLY A 163 30.12 -15.12 -2.07
CA GLY A 163 30.77 -14.57 -3.26
C GLY A 163 30.30 -13.20 -3.79
N GLU A 164 29.43 -12.44 -3.11
CA GLU A 164 29.10 -11.07 -3.54
C GLU A 164 29.81 -10.04 -2.65
N GLU A 165 30.73 -9.28 -3.25
CA GLU A 165 31.24 -8.02 -2.68
C GLU A 165 30.06 -7.06 -2.53
N SER A 166 29.83 -6.63 -1.29
CA SER A 166 28.70 -5.80 -0.91
C SER A 166 28.96 -4.35 -1.34
N GLU A 167 28.50 -3.99 -2.54
CA GLU A 167 28.24 -2.59 -2.84
C GLU A 167 27.17 -2.09 -1.88
N THR A 168 27.59 -1.23 -0.96
CA THR A 168 26.73 -0.64 0.05
C THR A 168 25.86 0.42 -0.63
N TYR A 169 24.69 0.03 -1.11
CA TYR A 169 23.67 0.97 -1.54
C TYR A 169 23.03 1.61 -0.28
N GLU A 170 23.60 2.71 0.19
CA GLU A 170 22.93 3.63 1.11
C GLU A 170 21.73 4.27 0.40
N LYS A 171 20.58 3.59 0.35
CA LYS A 171 19.31 4.29 0.17
C LYS A 171 19.11 5.16 1.40
N GLU A 172 19.11 6.47 1.21
CA GLU A 172 18.71 7.45 2.22
C GLU A 172 17.33 7.08 2.76
N LYS A 173 17.30 6.38 3.90
CA LYS A 173 16.11 6.35 4.74
C LYS A 173 15.83 7.80 5.11
N LYS A 174 14.82 8.41 4.51
CA LYS A 174 14.12 9.53 5.14
C LYS A 174 13.48 8.97 6.41
N GLU A 175 14.27 8.90 7.48
CA GLU A 175 13.75 8.76 8.83
C GLU A 175 12.72 9.88 8.99
N ILE A 176 11.44 9.49 9.06
CA ILE A 176 10.41 10.37 9.58
C ILE A 176 10.86 10.67 11.01
N ARG A 177 11.47 11.84 11.20
CA ARG A 177 12.02 12.23 12.48
C ARG A 177 10.86 12.25 13.47
N LYS A 178 11.07 11.73 14.68
CA LYS A 178 10.06 11.78 15.75
C LYS A 178 9.50 13.21 15.98
N SER A 179 10.26 14.24 15.59
CA SER A 179 9.82 15.63 15.54
C SER A 179 8.60 15.86 14.66
N ASP A 180 8.50 15.19 13.51
CA ASP A 180 7.49 15.48 12.49
C ASP A 180 6.13 14.90 12.89
N VAL A 181 6.14 13.70 13.48
CA VAL A 181 4.95 13.09 14.11
C VAL A 181 4.47 13.93 15.29
N PHE A 182 5.39 14.47 16.10
CA PHE A 182 5.05 15.38 17.20
C PHE A 182 4.44 16.70 16.69
N LEU A 183 4.98 17.26 15.60
CA LEU A 183 4.48 18.48 14.97
C LEU A 183 3.05 18.30 14.44
N ILE A 184 2.78 17.18 13.78
CA ILE A 184 1.42 16.83 13.32
C ILE A 184 0.45 16.70 14.50
N ALA A 185 0.86 16.05 15.59
CA ALA A 185 0.04 15.93 16.80
C ALA A 185 -0.26 17.30 17.45
N VAL A 186 0.73 18.20 17.49
CA VAL A 186 0.56 19.58 17.99
C VAL A 186 -0.40 20.38 17.12
N ILE A 187 -0.32 20.27 15.78
CA ILE A 187 -1.23 20.95 14.85
C ILE A 187 -2.68 20.48 15.09
N ILE A 188 -2.90 19.17 15.22
CA ILE A 188 -4.23 18.61 15.52
C ILE A 188 -4.75 19.13 16.86
N ALA A 189 -3.90 19.22 17.89
CA ALA A 189 -4.29 19.77 19.19
C ALA A 189 -4.68 21.26 19.11
N ILE A 190 -3.95 22.06 18.33
CA ILE A 190 -4.25 23.49 18.11
C ILE A 190 -5.58 23.67 17.39
N ILE A 191 -5.85 22.89 16.33
CA ILE A 191 -7.12 22.96 15.59
C ILE A 191 -8.30 22.65 16.53
N ASN A 192 -8.17 21.62 17.38
CA ASN A 192 -9.17 21.29 18.37
C ASN A 192 -9.37 22.42 19.41
N LEU A 193 -8.28 23.02 19.87
CA LEU A 193 -8.33 24.15 20.81
C LEU A 193 -9.07 25.36 20.21
N ILE A 194 -8.78 25.71 18.95
CA ILE A 194 -9.46 26.80 18.22
C ILE A 194 -10.97 26.52 18.13
N PHE A 195 -11.36 25.29 17.81
CA PHE A 195 -12.77 24.89 17.76
C PHE A 195 -13.46 25.05 19.12
N ILE A 196 -12.80 24.64 20.20
CA ILE A 196 -13.32 24.78 21.56
C ILE A 196 -13.51 26.26 21.91
N ILE A 197 -12.50 27.10 21.65
CA ILE A 197 -12.54 28.55 21.93
C ILE A 197 -13.66 29.22 21.12
N TYR A 198 -13.78 28.90 19.82
CA TYR A 198 -14.83 29.43 18.96
C TYR A 198 -16.24 29.08 19.50
N PHE A 199 -16.45 27.85 19.96
CA PHE A 199 -17.73 27.43 20.54
C PHE A 199 -18.05 28.13 21.87
N ILE A 200 -17.04 28.36 22.72
CA ILE A 200 -17.21 29.07 23.99
C ILE A 200 -17.56 30.54 23.74
N THR A 201 -16.80 31.22 22.87
CA THR A 201 -16.98 32.65 22.57
C THR A 201 -18.30 32.94 21.87
N LYS A 202 -18.71 32.12 20.90
CA LYS A 202 -20.02 32.24 20.23
C LYS A 202 -21.19 32.13 21.21
N LYS A 203 -21.06 31.29 22.25
CA LYS A 203 -22.10 31.12 23.28
C LYS A 203 -22.29 32.38 24.14
N ASN A 204 -21.21 33.11 24.44
CA ASN A 204 -21.28 34.32 25.27
C ASN A 204 -21.94 35.50 24.54
N LYS A 205 -21.76 35.63 23.22
CA LYS A 205 -22.47 36.65 22.41
C LYS A 205 -23.99 36.50 22.43
N HIS A 206 -24.52 35.28 22.49
CA HIS A 206 -25.97 35.05 22.55
C HIS A 206 -26.58 35.34 23.92
N LYS A 207 -25.82 35.21 25.01
CA LYS A 207 -26.31 35.59 26.36
C LYS A 207 -26.45 37.10 26.50
N HIS A 208 -25.52 37.89 25.95
CA HIS A 208 -25.61 39.35 26.03
C HIS A 208 -26.82 39.93 25.27
N LYS A 209 -27.25 39.33 24.16
CA LYS A 209 -28.44 39.80 23.42
C LYS A 209 -29.78 39.57 24.14
N ARG A 210 -29.84 38.70 25.15
CA ARG A 210 -31.07 38.47 25.95
C ARG A 210 -31.25 39.41 27.13
N TYR A 211 -30.24 40.23 27.45
CA TYR A 211 -30.32 41.21 28.54
C TYR A 211 -30.75 42.61 28.07
N TYR A 212 -30.93 42.83 26.76
CA TYR A 212 -31.30 44.11 26.16
C TYR A 212 -32.61 44.06 25.35
N ARG A 213 -33.48 43.09 25.63
CA ARG A 213 -34.88 43.03 25.18
C ARG A 213 -35.74 42.70 26.39
#